data_AF-A0A377Z7H4-F1
#
_entry.id   AF-A0A377Z7H4-F1
#
_cell.length_a   1.000
_cell.length_b   1.000
_cell.length_c   1.000
_cell.angle_alpha   90.00
_cell.angle_beta   90.00
_cell.angle_gamma   90.00
#
_symmetry.space_group_name_H-M   'P 1'
#
loop_
_entity.id
_entity.type
_entity.pdbx_description
1 polymer ?
#
loop_
_entity_poly.entity_id
_entity_poly.type
_entity_poly.pdbx_seq_one_letter_code
_entity_poly.pdbx_strand_id
1 'polypeptide(L)'
;MVVSERLLDDPSDDFSAFIDRVHHVQARVGYDQGPQVPHPAAPEYQPALAFAERFWQQIWRSQRQRGYPQTTLTPEFGADGYLHHLPFTNVPVADLWSLNAWMATRQQAHFQQFLSLTEQEPQP
;
A
#
# COMPACT_ATOMS: atom_id res chain seq x y z
N MET A 1 3.11 15.17 1.67
CA MET A 1 1.92 14.71 0.96
C MET A 1 2.18 14.90 -0.52
N VAL A 2 2.22 13.81 -1.28
CA VAL A 2 2.41 13.80 -2.75
C VAL A 2 1.12 13.24 -3.33
N VAL A 3 0.58 13.88 -4.37
CA VAL A 3 -0.62 13.43 -5.08
C VAL A 3 -0.21 13.15 -6.52
N SER A 4 -0.64 12.01 -7.07
CA SER A 4 -0.39 11.64 -8.46
C SER A 4 -1.71 11.33 -9.15
N GLU A 5 -1.85 11.79 -10.39
CA GLU A 5 -3.04 11.59 -11.23
C GLU A 5 -2.94 10.30 -12.08
N ARG A 6 -1.76 9.66 -12.09
CA ARG A 6 -1.47 8.38 -12.74
C ARG A 6 -0.73 7.45 -11.80
N LEU A 7 -0.75 6.14 -12.08
CA LEU A 7 0.19 5.20 -11.48
C LEU A 7 1.63 5.57 -11.88
N LEU A 8 2.51 5.72 -10.88
CA LEU A 8 3.92 6.07 -11.08
C LEU A 8 4.80 4.81 -11.19
N ASP A 9 4.45 3.94 -12.14
CA ASP A 9 5.09 2.63 -12.38
C ASP A 9 6.02 2.68 -13.61
N ASP A 10 6.57 3.85 -13.94
CA ASP A 10 7.52 4.02 -15.04
C ASP A 10 8.98 3.88 -14.52
N PRO A 11 9.90 3.26 -15.26
CA PRO A 11 11.31 3.17 -14.87
C PRO A 11 12.01 4.53 -14.59
N SER A 12 11.46 5.63 -15.10
CA SER A 12 11.94 6.99 -14.82
C SER A 12 11.41 7.61 -13.52
N ASP A 13 10.42 6.98 -12.88
CA ASP A 13 9.88 7.43 -11.60
C ASP A 13 10.86 7.03 -10.46
N ASP A 14 11.80 7.93 -10.11
CA ASP A 14 12.78 7.70 -9.05
C ASP A 14 12.26 8.16 -7.67
N PHE A 15 12.02 7.17 -6.80
CA PHE A 15 11.57 7.40 -5.42
C PHE A 15 12.65 7.19 -4.37
N SER A 16 13.89 6.85 -4.78
CA SER A 16 14.95 6.39 -3.89
C SER A 16 15.23 7.40 -2.77
N ALA A 17 15.30 8.69 -3.13
CA ALA A 17 15.52 9.78 -2.18
C ALA A 17 14.44 9.89 -1.08
N PHE A 18 13.21 9.47 -1.37
CA PHE A 18 12.10 9.47 -0.41
C PHE A 18 12.10 8.18 0.42
N ILE A 19 12.29 7.03 -0.23
CA ILE A 19 12.27 5.70 0.38
C ILE A 19 13.25 5.61 1.56
N ASP A 20 14.46 6.15 1.40
CA ASP A 20 15.52 6.11 2.43
C ASP A 20 15.23 6.93 3.69
N ARG A 21 14.15 7.71 3.68
CA ARG A 21 13.71 8.54 4.80
C ARG A 21 12.41 8.06 5.43
N VAL A 22 11.82 6.97 4.92
CA VAL A 22 10.56 6.45 5.43
C VAL A 22 10.80 5.66 6.72
N HIS A 23 10.12 6.07 7.80
CA HIS A 23 10.11 5.40 9.10
C HIS A 23 8.81 4.62 9.37
N HIS A 24 7.70 5.06 8.78
CA HIS A 24 6.36 4.51 8.97
C HIS A 24 5.57 4.59 7.65
N VAL A 25 4.73 3.59 7.39
CA VAL A 25 3.89 3.52 6.19
C VAL A 25 2.42 3.72 6.55
N GLN A 26 1.80 4.77 6.01
CA GLN A 26 0.33 4.87 5.95
C GLN A 26 -0.14 4.19 4.66
N ALA A 27 -0.72 3.00 4.79
CA ALA A 27 -1.06 2.13 3.68
C ALA A 27 -2.45 2.46 3.13
N ARG A 28 -2.47 3.36 2.15
CA ARG A 28 -3.62 3.64 1.28
C ARG A 28 -3.28 3.24 -0.14
N VAL A 29 -4.25 2.67 -0.85
CA VAL A 29 -4.12 2.31 -2.27
C VAL A 29 -5.02 3.24 -3.09
N GLY A 30 -4.40 4.10 -3.90
CA GLY A 30 -5.08 4.86 -4.95
C GLY A 30 -5.11 4.09 -6.27
N TYR A 31 -5.88 4.55 -7.24
CA TYR A 31 -5.94 4.04 -8.62
C TYR A 31 -5.91 5.20 -9.61
N ASP A 32 -5.84 4.90 -10.91
CA ASP A 32 -5.86 5.94 -11.93
C ASP A 32 -7.09 6.84 -11.75
N GLN A 33 -6.87 8.16 -11.71
CA GLN A 33 -7.91 9.18 -11.50
C GLN A 33 -8.61 9.13 -10.13
N GLY A 34 -8.12 8.34 -9.17
CA GLY A 34 -8.78 8.14 -7.88
C GLY A 34 -7.81 8.02 -6.71
N PRO A 35 -7.96 8.82 -5.64
CA PRO A 35 -7.00 8.82 -4.55
C PRO A 35 -7.16 7.63 -3.56
N GLN A 36 -8.24 6.83 -3.68
CA GLN A 36 -8.47 5.61 -2.92
C GLN A 36 -9.35 4.64 -3.69
N VAL A 37 -8.95 3.37 -3.80
CA VAL A 37 -9.78 2.31 -4.38
C VAL A 37 -11.02 2.02 -3.51
N PRO A 38 -12.20 1.79 -4.10
CA PRO A 38 -13.39 1.41 -3.34
C PRO A 38 -13.19 0.15 -2.48
N HIS A 39 -12.50 -0.86 -3.02
CA HIS A 39 -12.15 -2.07 -2.29
C HIS A 39 -10.83 -2.67 -2.83
N PRO A 40 -9.75 -2.75 -2.04
CA PRO A 40 -8.44 -3.17 -2.54
C PRO A 40 -8.39 -4.64 -2.95
N ALA A 41 -9.24 -5.50 -2.40
CA ALA A 41 -9.34 -6.89 -2.84
C ALA A 41 -10.06 -7.09 -4.19
N ALA A 42 -10.71 -6.06 -4.75
CA ALA A 42 -11.46 -6.23 -5.99
C ALA A 42 -10.49 -6.50 -7.16
N PRO A 43 -10.79 -7.46 -8.05
CA PRO A 43 -9.88 -7.85 -9.14
C PRO A 43 -9.43 -6.67 -10.02
N GLU A 44 -10.31 -5.70 -10.27
CA GLU A 44 -10.03 -4.51 -11.07
C GLU A 44 -8.95 -3.60 -10.45
N TYR A 45 -8.74 -3.66 -9.14
CA TYR A 45 -7.73 -2.87 -8.43
C TYR A 45 -6.46 -3.66 -8.10
N GLN A 46 -6.34 -4.92 -8.55
CA GLN A 46 -5.13 -5.71 -8.36
C GLN A 46 -3.86 -5.02 -8.86
N PRO A 47 -3.84 -4.35 -10.04
CA PRO A 47 -2.64 -3.64 -10.50
C PRO A 47 -2.22 -2.53 -9.54
N ALA A 48 -3.19 -1.76 -9.04
CA ALA A 48 -2.96 -0.65 -8.11
C ALA A 48 -2.44 -1.16 -6.74
N LEU A 49 -3.04 -2.23 -6.22
CA LEU A 49 -2.59 -2.86 -4.99
C LEU A 49 -1.18 -3.43 -5.14
N ALA A 50 -0.91 -4.14 -6.24
CA ALA A 50 0.39 -4.71 -6.53
C ALA A 50 1.48 -3.64 -6.67
N PHE A 51 1.17 -2.49 -7.27
CA PHE A 51 2.08 -1.35 -7.33
C PHE A 51 2.42 -0.81 -5.93
N ALA A 52 1.40 -0.54 -5.10
CA ALA A 52 1.60 -0.07 -3.74
C ALA A 52 2.43 -1.08 -2.91
N GLU A 53 2.16 -2.37 -3.07
CA GLU A 53 2.88 -3.45 -2.41
C GLU A 53 4.35 -3.52 -2.83
N ARG A 54 4.66 -3.39 -4.12
CA ARG A 54 6.06 -3.30 -4.60
C ARG A 54 6.77 -2.08 -4.01
N PHE A 55 6.07 -0.96 -3.88
CA PHE A 55 6.62 0.25 -3.29
C PHE A 55 6.93 0.06 -1.79
N TRP A 56 6.02 -0.56 -1.04
CA TRP A 56 6.24 -0.86 0.38
C TRP A 56 7.37 -1.86 0.59
N GLN A 57 7.54 -2.86 -0.28
CA GLN A 57 8.70 -3.75 -0.24
C GLN A 57 10.03 -2.99 -0.37
N GLN A 58 10.10 -1.97 -1.24
CA GLN A 58 11.31 -1.14 -1.36
C GLN A 58 11.61 -0.38 -0.07
N ILE A 59 10.56 0.14 0.59
CA ILE A 59 10.68 0.76 1.93
C ILE A 59 11.20 -0.24 2.95
N TRP A 60 10.66 -1.46 3.00
CA TRP A 60 11.11 -2.49 3.94
C TRP A 60 12.57 -2.90 3.70
N ARG A 61 12.99 -3.03 2.43
CA ARG A 61 14.40 -3.27 2.07
C ARG A 61 15.30 -2.15 2.58
N SER A 62 14.96 -0.89 2.31
CA SER A 62 15.73 0.27 2.80
C SER A 62 15.77 0.33 4.33
N GLN A 63 14.65 0.09 5.02
CA GLN A 63 14.61 0.05 6.49
C GLN A 63 15.53 -1.05 7.05
N ARG A 64 15.50 -2.25 6.45
CA ARG A 64 16.39 -3.36 6.84
C ARG A 64 17.86 -3.02 6.62
N GLN A 65 18.22 -2.44 5.47
CA GLN A 65 19.59 -1.99 5.18
C GLN A 65 20.07 -0.92 6.17
N ARG A 66 19.16 -0.07 6.65
CA ARG A 66 19.42 0.92 7.71
C ARG A 66 19.40 0.35 9.13
N GLY A 67 19.24 -0.97 9.29
CA GLY A 67 19.31 -1.66 10.59
C GLY A 67 18.05 -1.59 11.45
N TYR A 68 16.88 -1.34 10.86
CA TYR A 68 15.62 -1.31 11.62
C TYR A 68 15.25 -2.72 12.10
N PRO A 69 15.00 -2.93 13.41
CA PRO A 69 14.60 -4.23 13.93
C PRO A 69 13.13 -4.57 13.61
N GLN A 70 12.32 -3.56 13.27
CA GLN A 70 10.91 -3.72 12.92
C GLN A 70 10.45 -2.58 12.00
N THR A 71 9.38 -2.84 11.25
CA THR A 71 8.66 -1.84 10.45
C THR A 71 7.26 -1.60 11.02
N THR A 72 6.67 -0.44 10.75
CA THR A 72 5.31 -0.12 11.16
C THR A 72 4.49 0.32 9.96
N LEU A 73 3.25 -0.17 9.89
CA LEU A 73 2.32 0.12 8.82
C LEU A 73 0.90 0.25 9.38
N THR A 74 0.21 1.32 9.00
CA THR A 74 -1.18 1.58 9.38
C THR A 74 -2.02 1.68 8.12
N PRO A 75 -2.97 0.75 7.87
CA PRO A 75 -3.95 0.91 6.80
C PRO A 75 -4.81 2.15 7.06
N GLU A 76 -5.02 2.96 6.02
CA GLU A 76 -5.74 4.23 6.16
C GLU A 76 -6.72 4.45 5.00
N PHE A 77 -7.83 3.72 5.02
CA PHE A 77 -8.98 3.96 4.16
C PHE A 77 -9.96 4.92 4.85
N GLY A 78 -10.26 6.05 4.20
CA GLY A 78 -11.07 7.14 4.74
C GLY A 78 -12.54 7.11 4.30
N ALA A 79 -13.42 7.68 5.12
CA ALA A 79 -14.85 7.85 4.82
C ALA A 79 -15.17 9.06 3.93
N ASP A 80 -14.38 10.14 4.05
CA ASP A 80 -14.70 11.49 3.58
C ASP A 80 -14.55 11.64 2.05
N GLY A 81 -15.56 11.21 1.30
CA GLY A 81 -15.57 11.26 -0.17
C GLY A 81 -14.71 10.18 -0.86
N TYR A 82 -13.90 9.45 -0.10
CA TYR A 82 -13.07 8.34 -0.59
C TYR A 82 -13.79 7.00 -0.62
N LEU A 83 -14.79 6.81 0.25
CA LEU A 83 -15.64 5.63 0.23
C LEU A 83 -16.77 5.87 -0.77
N HIS A 84 -16.80 5.07 -1.83
CA HIS A 84 -17.86 5.17 -2.82
C HIS A 84 -19.20 4.77 -2.20
N HIS A 85 -20.27 5.44 -2.63
CA HIS A 85 -21.64 5.14 -2.19
C HIS A 85 -22.49 4.76 -3.39
N LEU A 86 -23.45 3.87 -3.17
CA LEU A 86 -24.42 3.50 -4.18
C LEU A 86 -25.28 4.74 -4.55
N PRO A 87 -25.44 5.04 -5.86
CA PRO A 87 -26.30 6.14 -6.30
C PRO A 87 -27.72 6.01 -5.75
N PHE A 88 -28.34 7.13 -5.41
CA PHE A 88 -29.72 7.25 -4.91
C PHE A 88 -30.02 6.61 -3.55
N THR A 89 -29.18 5.73 -3.01
CA THR A 89 -29.37 5.13 -1.68
C THR A 89 -28.39 5.66 -0.63
N ASN A 90 -27.25 6.23 -1.06
CA ASN A 90 -26.18 6.68 -0.18
C ASN A 90 -25.68 5.58 0.78
N VAL A 91 -25.78 4.32 0.36
CA VAL A 91 -25.23 3.18 1.10
C VAL A 91 -23.77 3.03 0.71
N PRO A 92 -22.82 2.94 1.67
CA PRO A 92 -21.42 2.75 1.36
C PRO A 92 -21.20 1.40 0.66
N VAL A 93 -20.34 1.37 -0.36
CA VAL A 93 -20.05 0.13 -1.11
C VAL A 93 -19.21 -0.88 -0.32
N ALA A 94 -18.61 -0.44 0.79
CA ALA A 94 -17.80 -1.28 1.66
C ALA A 94 -17.83 -0.77 3.11
N ASP A 95 -17.61 -1.67 4.07
CA ASP A 95 -17.43 -1.33 5.48
C ASP A 95 -15.97 -0.92 5.73
N LEU A 96 -15.75 0.32 6.18
CA LEU A 96 -14.40 0.88 6.36
C LEU A 96 -13.55 0.12 7.37
N TRP A 97 -14.17 -0.38 8.43
CA TRP A 97 -13.45 -1.17 9.42
C TRP A 97 -12.95 -2.47 8.79
N SER A 98 -13.84 -3.18 8.10
CA SER A 98 -13.53 -4.42 7.40
C SER A 98 -12.48 -4.21 6.32
N LEU A 99 -12.50 -3.08 5.60
CA LEU A 99 -11.46 -2.72 4.63
C LEU A 99 -10.09 -2.57 5.27
N ASN A 100 -10.00 -1.78 6.34
CA ASN A 100 -8.74 -1.54 7.04
C ASN A 100 -8.24 -2.82 7.73
N ALA A 101 -9.13 -3.63 8.30
CA ALA A 101 -8.81 -4.92 8.89
C ALA A 101 -8.27 -5.90 7.84
N TRP A 102 -8.93 -5.99 6.68
CA TRP A 102 -8.47 -6.82 5.57
C TRP A 102 -7.09 -6.39 5.08
N MET A 103 -6.86 -5.08 4.93
CA MET A 103 -5.55 -4.55 4.54
C MET A 103 -4.47 -4.84 5.59
N ALA A 104 -4.78 -4.71 6.88
CA ALA A 104 -3.84 -5.06 7.95
C ALA A 104 -3.42 -6.54 7.83
N THR A 105 -4.39 -7.45 7.72
CA THR A 105 -4.12 -8.89 7.59
C THR A 105 -3.31 -9.19 6.32
N ARG A 106 -3.67 -8.61 5.18
CA ARG A 106 -2.95 -8.81 3.92
C ARG A 106 -1.51 -8.32 4.00
N GLN A 107 -1.28 -7.12 4.55
CA GLN A 107 0.08 -6.57 4.62
C GLN A 107 0.95 -7.28 5.64
N GLN A 108 0.38 -7.82 6.73
CA GLN A 108 1.11 -8.72 7.62
C GLN A 108 1.56 -9.98 6.89
N ALA A 109 0.66 -10.65 6.15
CA ALA A 109 1.01 -11.85 5.40
C ALA A 109 2.07 -11.56 4.31
N HIS A 110 1.93 -10.43 3.61
CA HIS A 110 2.86 -9.98 2.60
C HIS A 110 4.25 -9.66 3.19
N PHE A 111 4.32 -9.02 4.36
CA PHE A 111 5.58 -8.78 5.05
C PHE A 111 6.27 -10.09 5.49
N GLN A 112 5.50 -11.08 5.96
CA GLN A 112 6.05 -12.40 6.28
C GLN A 112 6.65 -13.10 5.05
N GLN A 113 5.95 -13.07 3.92
CA GLN A 113 6.47 -13.59 2.65
C GLN A 113 7.75 -12.89 2.22
N PHE A 114 7.80 -11.55 2.34
CA PHE A 114 8.99 -10.75 2.08
C PHE A 114 10.18 -11.20 2.95
N LEU A 115 9.98 -11.37 4.25
CA LEU A 115 11.03 -11.83 5.16
C LEU A 115 11.55 -13.20 4.74
N SER A 116 10.67 -14.18 4.50
CA SER A 116 11.07 -15.53 4.09
C SER A 116 11.89 -15.55 2.80
N LEU A 117 11.56 -14.71 1.82
CA LEU A 117 12.32 -14.62 0.56
C LEU A 117 13.71 -14.01 0.79
N THR A 118 13.80 -12.95 1.59
CA THR A 118 15.07 -12.27 1.88
C THR A 118 16.01 -13.04 2.81
N GLU A 119 15.50 -14.00 3.59
CA GLU A 119 16.33 -14.91 4.38
C GLU A 119 16.95 -16.02 3.52
N GLN A 120 16.37 -16.29 2.34
CA GLN A 120 16.86 -17.28 1.38
C GLN A 120 17.85 -16.69 0.36
N GLU A 121 17.99 -15.37 0.28
CA GLU A 121 18.98 -14.72 -0.58
C GLU A 121 20.38 -14.93 0.01
N PRO A 122 21.34 -15.48 -0.77
CA PRO A 122 22.71 -15.63 -0.31
C PRO A 122 23.29 -14.24 0.00
N GLN A 123 23.83 -14.11 1.21
CA GLN A 123 24.47 -12.89 1.66
C GLN A 123 25.71 -12.63 0.77
N PRO A 124 25.88 -11.41 0.22
CA PRO A 124 27.01 -11.08 -0.64
C PRO A 124 28.36 -11.17 0.09
#